data_AF-A0A916DXS8-F1
#
_entry.id   AF-A0A916DXS8-F1
#
_cell.length_a   1.000
_cell.length_b   1.000
_cell.length_c   1.000
_cell.angle_alpha   90.00
_cell.angle_beta   90.00
_cell.angle_gamma   90.00
#
_symmetry.space_group_name_H-M   'P 1'
#
loop_
_entity.id
_entity.type
_entity.pdbx_description
1 polymer ?
#
loop_
_entity_poly.entity_id
_entity_poly.type
_entity_poly.pdbx_seq_one_letter_code
_entity_poly.pdbx_strand_id
1 'polypeptide(L)'
;MPKNAGLVRGIRNLGSATLDIIQVAKAALVILRESGGIMVNGNGPNEEPVNILERKYLAVRGGSPYAGDKTVEQSQLRLVREFWNIVEEIDYPRE
;
A
#
# COMPACT_ATOMS: atom_id res chain seq x y z
N MET A 1 10.22 -37.71 9.98
CA MET A 1 10.98 -37.33 8.77
C MET A 1 10.60 -35.90 8.42
N PRO A 2 11.44 -34.86 8.66
CA PRO A 2 11.06 -33.50 8.32
C PRO A 2 11.24 -33.27 6.81
N LYS A 3 10.25 -32.66 6.17
CA LYS A 3 10.29 -32.29 4.75
C LYS A 3 11.05 -30.97 4.63
N ASN A 4 12.20 -30.97 3.95
CA ASN A 4 12.95 -29.75 3.64
C ASN A 4 12.13 -28.88 2.68
N ALA A 5 11.51 -27.82 3.19
CA ALA A 5 10.92 -26.77 2.36
C ALA A 5 12.07 -25.89 1.82
N GLY A 6 12.54 -26.20 0.62
CA GLY A 6 13.55 -25.40 -0.07
C GLY A 6 12.98 -24.03 -0.46
N LEU A 7 13.61 -22.95 0.01
CA LEU A 7 13.27 -21.58 -0.40
C LEU A 7 13.70 -21.37 -1.85
N VAL A 8 12.73 -21.35 -2.77
CA VAL A 8 12.97 -21.00 -4.17
C VAL A 8 13.11 -19.49 -4.29
N ARG A 9 14.32 -19.00 -4.62
CA ARG A 9 14.56 -17.60 -4.97
C ARG A 9 14.66 -17.46 -6.49
N GLY A 10 13.66 -16.82 -7.10
CA GLY A 10 13.73 -16.41 -8.50
C GLY A 10 14.34 -15.02 -8.62
N ILE A 11 15.45 -14.89 -9.35
CA ILE A 11 16.05 -13.60 -9.71
C ILE A 11 15.42 -13.16 -11.02
N ARG A 12 14.81 -11.97 -11.05
CA ARG A 12 14.36 -11.31 -12.28
C ARG A 12 15.12 -10.00 -12.42
N ASN A 13 15.68 -9.76 -13.60
CA ASN A 13 16.46 -8.58 -13.98
C ASN A 13 15.93 -8.08 -15.32
N LEU A 14 15.45 -6.84 -15.34
CA LEU A 14 14.87 -6.17 -16.50
C LEU A 14 15.89 -5.31 -17.26
N GLY A 15 17.17 -5.37 -16.89
CA GLY A 15 18.27 -4.61 -17.48
C GLY A 15 18.27 -3.14 -17.09
N SER A 16 17.43 -2.72 -16.13
CA SER A 16 17.33 -1.36 -15.63
C SER A 16 16.95 -1.37 -14.15
N ALA A 17 17.79 -0.77 -13.32
CA ALA A 17 17.53 -0.63 -11.89
C ALA A 17 16.16 0.02 -11.61
N THR A 18 15.75 0.98 -12.45
CA THR A 18 14.44 1.62 -12.36
C THR A 18 13.31 0.64 -12.63
N LEU A 19 13.42 -0.18 -13.68
CA LEU A 19 12.38 -1.17 -14.01
C LEU A 19 12.30 -2.30 -12.98
N ASP A 20 13.45 -2.73 -12.44
CA ASP A 20 13.52 -3.75 -11.40
C ASP A 20 12.87 -3.28 -10.08
N ILE A 21 13.13 -2.02 -9.69
CA ILE A 21 12.47 -1.40 -8.53
C ILE A 21 10.96 -1.28 -8.77
N ILE A 22 10.55 -0.84 -9.97
CA ILE A 22 9.13 -0.72 -10.33
C ILE A 22 8.43 -2.10 -10.31
N GLN A 23 9.09 -3.17 -10.75
CA GLN A 23 8.54 -4.53 -10.72
C GLN A 23 8.23 -4.98 -9.27
N VAL A 24 9.15 -4.71 -8.33
CA VAL A 24 8.97 -5.02 -6.90
C VAL A 24 7.86 -4.16 -6.29
N ALA A 25 7.82 -2.86 -6.58
CA ALA A 25 6.80 -1.94 -6.08
C ALA A 25 5.40 -2.30 -6.62
N LYS A 26 5.29 -2.67 -7.90
CA LYS A 26 4.05 -3.16 -8.51
C LYS A 26 3.56 -4.44 -7.86
N ALA A 27 4.47 -5.36 -7.52
CA ALA A 27 4.11 -6.59 -6.82
C ALA A 27 3.50 -6.30 -5.44
N ALA A 28 4.10 -5.37 -4.67
CA ALA A 28 3.55 -4.95 -3.39
C ALA A 28 2.15 -4.33 -3.51
N LEU A 29 1.92 -3.52 -4.56
CA LEU A 29 0.60 -2.93 -4.83
C LEU A 29 -0.44 -3.99 -5.19
N VAL A 30 -0.10 -4.93 -6.07
CA VAL A 30 -0.99 -6.03 -6.43
C VAL A 30 -1.34 -6.84 -5.20
N ILE A 31 -0.36 -7.22 -4.38
CA ILE A 31 -0.58 -7.97 -3.14
C ILE A 31 -1.53 -7.21 -2.20
N LEU A 32 -1.33 -5.90 -2.05
CA LEU A 32 -2.21 -5.06 -1.23
C LEU A 32 -3.65 -5.12 -1.72
N ARG A 33 -3.87 -4.91 -3.02
CA ARG A 33 -5.21 -4.94 -3.64
C ARG A 33 -5.87 -6.31 -3.53
N GLU A 34 -5.16 -7.38 -3.87
CA GLU A 34 -5.65 -8.76 -3.76
C GLU A 34 -5.96 -9.15 -2.31
N SER A 35 -5.29 -8.54 -1.33
CA SER A 35 -5.58 -8.74 0.10
C SER A 35 -6.77 -7.92 0.63
N GLY A 36 -7.49 -7.19 -0.24
CA GLY A 36 -8.57 -6.29 0.16
C GLY A 36 -8.08 -4.97 0.77
N GLY A 37 -6.85 -4.55 0.48
CA GLY A 37 -6.27 -3.30 0.93
C GLY A 37 -6.59 -2.11 0.03
N ILE A 38 -6.50 -0.91 0.60
CA ILE A 38 -6.67 0.37 -0.09
C ILE A 38 -5.35 1.16 -0.11
N MET A 39 -5.21 2.01 -1.12
CA MET A 39 -4.22 3.09 -1.10
C MET A 39 -4.90 4.43 -1.28
N VAL A 40 -4.49 5.38 -0.46
CA VAL A 40 -4.96 6.76 -0.43
C VAL A 40 -3.77 7.71 -0.44
N ASN A 41 -4.00 9.01 -0.61
CA ASN A 41 -2.93 9.98 -0.52
C ASN A 41 -2.33 9.98 0.90
N GLY A 42 -1.00 10.18 1.01
CA GLY A 42 -0.37 10.35 2.32
C GLY A 42 -0.82 11.63 3.04
N ASN A 43 -1.23 12.65 2.27
CA ASN A 43 -1.79 13.91 2.75
C ASN A 43 -3.32 13.86 2.68
N GLY A 44 -3.98 14.22 3.79
CA GLY A 44 -5.43 14.32 3.86
C GLY A 44 -5.94 15.74 3.57
N PRO A 45 -7.26 15.91 3.35
CA PRO A 45 -8.27 14.87 3.16
C PRO A 45 -8.47 14.59 1.66
N ASN A 46 -7.65 13.71 1.08
CA ASN A 46 -7.85 13.23 -0.29
C ASN A 46 -8.02 11.71 -0.32
N GLU A 47 -9.29 11.28 -0.39
CA GLU A 47 -9.70 9.88 -0.44
C GLU A 47 -9.72 9.32 -1.89
N GLU A 48 -9.37 10.12 -2.90
CA GLU A 48 -9.29 9.65 -4.28
C GLU A 48 -8.17 8.60 -4.46
N PRO A 49 -8.28 7.70 -5.45
CA PRO A 49 -7.24 6.75 -5.77
C PRO A 49 -5.90 7.44 -5.97
N VAL A 50 -4.91 7.12 -5.13
CA VAL A 50 -3.62 7.80 -5.16
C VAL A 50 -2.88 7.54 -6.48
N ASN A 51 -2.27 8.60 -7.02
CA ASN A 51 -1.29 8.48 -8.07
C ASN A 51 -0.02 7.83 -7.50
N ILE A 52 0.25 6.58 -7.87
CA ILE A 52 1.42 5.82 -7.41
C ILE A 52 2.76 6.43 -7.85
N LEU A 53 2.72 7.36 -8.80
CA LEU A 53 3.86 8.15 -9.24
C LEU A 53 4.06 9.41 -8.39
N GLU A 54 3.33 9.59 -7.29
CA GLU A 54 3.61 10.60 -6.28
C GLU A 54 4.42 10.01 -5.12
N ARG A 55 5.06 10.85 -4.29
CA ARG A 55 5.88 10.33 -3.16
C ARG A 55 5.05 9.98 -1.93
N LYS A 56 3.81 10.46 -1.85
CA LYS A 56 3.00 10.40 -0.64
C LYS A 56 1.77 9.54 -0.88
N TYR A 57 1.88 8.28 -0.49
CA TYR A 57 0.77 7.35 -0.45
C TYR A 57 0.73 6.67 0.91
N LEU A 58 -0.47 6.42 1.40
CA LEU A 58 -0.74 5.60 2.56
C LEU A 58 -1.39 4.31 2.08
N ALA A 59 -0.74 3.18 2.37
CA ALA A 59 -1.25 1.85 2.07
C ALA A 59 -1.83 1.20 3.34
N VAL A 60 -3.10 0.82 3.29
CA VAL A 60 -3.79 0.15 4.40
C VAL A 60 -4.24 -1.22 3.94
N ARG A 61 -3.74 -2.27 4.60
CA ARG A 61 -4.09 -3.65 4.28
C ARG A 61 -5.54 -3.97 4.65
N GLY A 62 -6.17 -4.89 3.91
CA GLY A 62 -7.42 -5.54 4.31
C GLY A 62 -7.30 -6.21 5.68
N GLY A 63 -8.26 -5.92 6.56
CA GLY A 63 -8.35 -6.48 7.90
C GLY A 63 -9.78 -6.86 8.25
N SER A 64 -10.01 -7.32 9.48
CA SER A 64 -11.37 -7.49 9.99
C SER A 64 -12.02 -6.11 10.12
N PRO A 65 -13.32 -5.96 9.79
CA PRO A 65 -14.05 -4.75 10.12
C PRO A 65 -13.97 -4.46 11.62
N TYR A 66 -13.90 -3.19 11.96
CA TYR A 66 -14.02 -2.71 13.32
C TYR A 66 -15.47 -2.87 13.80
N ALA A 67 -15.66 -3.04 15.11
CA ALA A 67 -16.98 -3.19 15.70
C ALA A 67 -17.86 -1.97 15.39
N GLY A 68 -18.94 -2.18 14.63
CA GLY A 68 -19.89 -1.14 14.21
C GLY A 68 -19.77 -0.71 12.75
N ASP A 69 -18.69 -1.07 12.05
CA ASP A 69 -18.57 -0.83 10.61
C ASP A 69 -19.22 -1.97 9.81
N LYS A 70 -19.82 -1.64 8.67
CA LYS A 70 -20.54 -2.61 7.82
C LYS A 70 -19.62 -3.27 6.79
N THR A 71 -18.48 -2.64 6.47
CA THR A 71 -17.52 -3.14 5.48
C THR A 71 -16.09 -2.96 5.97
N VAL A 72 -15.17 -3.77 5.42
CA VAL A 72 -13.72 -3.64 5.67
C VAL A 72 -13.22 -2.26 5.25
N GLU A 73 -13.70 -1.76 4.11
CA GLU A 73 -13.34 -0.46 3.55
C GLU A 73 -13.65 0.70 4.50
N GLN A 74 -14.82 0.68 5.16
CA GLN A 74 -15.19 1.69 6.15
C GLN A 74 -14.20 1.75 7.31
N SER A 75 -13.78 0.59 7.81
CA SER A 75 -12.79 0.52 8.89
C SER A 75 -11.41 0.99 8.44
N GLN A 76 -11.03 0.71 7.19
CA GLN A 76 -9.79 1.20 6.61
C GLN A 76 -9.82 2.73 6.45
N LEU A 77 -10.90 3.30 5.91
CA LEU A 77 -11.05 4.75 5.77
C LEU A 77 -11.09 5.48 7.11
N ARG A 78 -11.66 4.86 8.15
CA ARG A 78 -11.59 5.38 9.52
C ARG A 78 -10.13 5.50 9.98
N LEU A 79 -9.32 4.44 9.83
CA LEU A 79 -7.90 4.47 10.18
C LEU A 79 -7.14 5.55 9.40
N VAL A 80 -7.43 5.69 8.11
CA VAL A 80 -6.85 6.74 7.26
C VAL A 80 -7.16 8.13 7.81
N ARG A 81 -8.42 8.41 8.15
CA ARG A 81 -8.84 9.71 8.68
C ARG A 81 -8.19 10.02 10.02
N GLU A 82 -8.13 9.05 10.93
CA GLU A 82 -7.43 9.22 12.21
C GLU A 82 -5.93 9.46 12.02
N PHE A 83 -5.30 8.78 11.05
CA PHE A 83 -3.91 9.02 10.72
C PHE A 83 -3.67 10.43 10.20
N TRP A 84 -4.53 10.95 9.32
CA TRP A 84 -4.45 12.32 8.83
C TRP A 84 -4.68 13.38 9.91
N ASN A 85 -5.38 13.06 11.02
CA ASN A 85 -5.48 13.96 12.17
C ASN A 85 -4.16 14.07 12.96
N ILE A 86 -3.24 13.12 12.78
CA ILE A 86 -1.98 13.03 13.53
C ILE A 86 -0.81 13.58 12.70
N VAL A 87 -0.82 13.33 11.39
CA VAL A 87 0.30 13.68 10.51
C VAL A 87 0.16 15.11 9.98
N GLU A 88 1.21 15.90 10.17
CA GLU A 88 1.33 17.21 9.53
C GLU A 88 1.56 17.07 8.03
N GLU A 89 0.90 17.93 7.26
CA GLU A 89 1.12 17.99 5.83
C GLU A 89 2.52 18.55 5.54
N ILE A 90 3.36 17.73 4.93
CA ILE A 90 4.66 18.15 4.40
C ILE A 90 4.44 18.44 2.93
N ASP A 91 4.86 19.61 2.43
CA ASP A 91 4.93 19.88 0.99
C ASP A 91 6.24 19.34 0.41
N TYR A 92 6.13 18.55 -0.66
CA TYR A 92 7.28 17.90 -1.31
C TYR A 92 6.89 17.53 -2.74
N PRO A 93 6.95 18.48 -3.69
CA PRO A 93 6.65 18.23 -5.09
C PRO A 93 7.73 17.36 -5.75
N ARG A 94 7.38 16.68 -6.84
CA ARG A 94 8.38 16.07 -7.74
C ARG A 94 8.76 17.12 -8.77
N GLU A 95 10.01 17.60 -8.70
CA GLU A 95 10.67 18.35 -9.76
C GLU A 95 10.96 17.45 -10.98
#